data_AF-A0AAW6WD45-F1
#
_entry.id   AF-A0AAW6WD45-F1
#
_cell.length_a   1.000
_cell.length_b   1.000
_cell.length_c   1.000
_cell.angle_alpha   90.00
_cell.angle_beta   90.00
_cell.angle_gamma   90.00
#
_symmetry.space_group_name_H-M   'P 1'
#
loop_
_entity.id
_entity.type
_entity.pdbx_description
1 polymer ?
#
loop_
_entity_poly.entity_id
_entity_poly.type
_entity_poly.pdbx_seq_one_letter_code
_entity_poly.pdbx_strand_id
1 'polypeptide(L)'
;MTFGEKLKEVRTKHGDSLRGLSEKTGIIFTYIDKIEKNEKPIHKNNFEKIVKAYPLQEQTLTKAYLEEVLPERISKKIGLKIENNFLDDMKNLIKMLDKENQKLAFLYIVERLEFTSMKNGTYDKVKNVLEEVKEKINRS
;
A
#
# COMPACT_ATOMS: atom_id res chain seq x y z
N MET A 1 5.62 3.06 12.93
CA MET A 1 4.91 4.13 13.64
C MET A 1 3.45 3.72 13.70
N THR A 2 2.85 3.67 14.88
CA THR A 2 1.44 3.28 15.04
C THR A 2 0.50 4.43 14.65
N PHE A 3 -0.80 4.16 14.55
CA PHE A 3 -1.79 5.22 14.36
C PHE A 3 -1.73 6.24 15.49
N GLY A 4 -1.63 5.79 16.75
CA GLY A 4 -1.56 6.66 17.93
C GLY A 4 -0.38 7.64 17.88
N GLU A 5 0.80 7.14 17.53
CA GLU A 5 2.00 7.98 17.37
C GLU A 5 1.84 9.00 16.23
N LYS A 6 1.27 8.57 15.10
CA LYS A 6 1.03 9.45 13.96
C LYS A 6 -0.03 10.52 14.29
N LEU A 7 -1.08 10.17 15.02
CA LEU A 7 -2.09 11.11 15.48
C LEU A 7 -1.47 12.20 16.38
N LYS A 8 -0.62 11.79 17.34
CA LYS A 8 0.10 12.74 18.21
C LYS A 8 0.99 13.69 17.41
N GLU A 9 1.70 13.18 16.40
CA GLU A 9 2.51 14.00 15.50
C GLU A 9 1.65 15.04 14.75
N VAL A 10 0.51 14.64 14.17
CA VAL A 10 -0.40 15.55 13.47
C VAL A 10 -0.98 16.58 14.43
N ARG A 11 -1.51 16.16 15.57
CA ARG A 11 -2.11 17.04 16.57
C ARG A 11 -1.14 18.12 17.03
N THR A 12 0.09 17.72 17.38
CA THR A 12 1.13 18.66 17.85
C THR A 12 1.59 19.61 16.76
N LYS A 13 1.71 19.16 15.50
CA LYS A 13 2.01 20.04 14.35
C LYS A 13 0.95 21.11 14.12
N HIS A 14 -0.31 20.81 14.42
CA HIS A 14 -1.42 21.78 14.37
C HIS A 14 -1.54 22.64 15.64
N GLY A 15 -0.65 22.47 16.62
CA GLY A 15 -0.68 23.22 17.89
C GLY A 15 -1.85 22.83 18.81
N ASP A 16 -2.56 21.74 18.51
CA ASP A 16 -3.73 21.33 19.27
C ASP A 16 -3.33 20.63 20.58
N SER A 17 -3.96 21.04 21.69
CA SER A 17 -3.92 20.24 22.92
C SER A 17 -4.85 19.02 22.79
N LEU A 18 -4.73 18.05 23.71
CA LEU A 18 -5.69 16.94 23.79
C LEU A 18 -7.13 17.44 23.94
N ARG A 19 -7.34 18.54 24.67
CA ARG A 19 -8.64 19.19 24.83
C ARG A 19 -9.08 19.88 23.54
N GLY A 20 -8.17 20.54 22.84
CA GLY A 20 -8.47 21.18 21.55
C GLY A 20 -8.93 20.17 20.50
N LEU A 21 -8.25 19.02 20.38
CA LEU A 21 -8.71 17.94 19.49
C LEU A 21 -10.03 17.32 19.97
N SER A 22 -10.23 17.21 21.29
CA SER A 22 -11.47 16.73 21.89
C SER A 22 -12.67 17.60 21.48
N GLU A 23 -12.51 18.92 21.54
CA GLU A 23 -13.54 19.89 21.13
C GLU A 23 -13.84 19.80 19.64
N LYS A 24 -12.81 19.70 18.79
CA LYS A 24 -12.97 19.58 17.31
C LYS A 24 -13.72 18.32 16.88
N THR A 25 -13.50 17.21 17.59
CA THR A 25 -13.97 15.88 17.17
C THR A 25 -15.16 15.36 17.98
N GLY A 26 -15.42 15.95 19.15
CA GLY A 26 -16.35 15.40 20.13
C GLY A 26 -15.89 14.06 20.73
N ILE A 27 -14.61 13.74 20.62
CA ILE A 27 -14.01 12.54 21.25
C ILE A 27 -13.45 12.96 22.60
N ILE A 28 -13.75 12.22 23.67
CA ILE A 28 -13.26 12.55 25.02
C ILE A 28 -11.72 12.58 25.05
N PHE A 29 -11.12 13.66 25.56
CA PHE A 29 -9.66 13.85 25.56
C PHE A 29 -8.87 12.71 26.22
N THR A 30 -9.42 12.05 27.25
CA THR A 30 -8.78 10.89 27.90
C THR A 30 -8.75 9.66 27.00
N TYR A 31 -9.71 9.53 26.09
CA TYR A 31 -9.71 8.47 25.09
C TYR A 31 -8.71 8.78 23.97
N ILE A 32 -8.58 10.06 23.55
CA ILE A 32 -7.53 10.51 22.64
C ILE A 32 -6.14 10.20 23.23
N ASP A 33 -5.90 10.55 24.50
CA ASP A 33 -4.63 10.27 25.18
C ASP A 33 -4.29 8.77 25.18
N LYS A 34 -5.28 7.90 25.43
CA LYS A 34 -5.11 6.44 25.37
C LYS A 34 -4.82 5.93 23.96
N ILE A 35 -5.41 6.53 22.93
CA ILE A 35 -5.09 6.22 21.54
C ILE A 35 -3.63 6.62 21.25
N GLU A 36 -3.23 7.83 21.59
CA GLU A 36 -1.86 8.33 21.33
C GLU A 36 -0.78 7.53 22.04
N LYS A 37 -1.11 6.91 23.18
CA LYS A 37 -0.23 6.00 23.94
C LYS A 37 -0.32 4.54 23.50
N ASN A 38 -1.12 4.22 22.49
CA ASN A 38 -1.40 2.86 22.02
C ASN A 38 -2.01 1.94 23.11
N GLU A 39 -2.63 2.51 24.15
CA GLU A 39 -3.33 1.76 25.19
C GLU A 39 -4.72 1.31 24.73
N LYS A 40 -5.30 2.03 23.77
CA LYS A 40 -6.57 1.67 23.14
C LYS A 40 -6.53 1.85 21.63
N PRO A 41 -7.02 0.88 20.84
CA PRO A 41 -7.19 1.06 19.41
C PRO A 41 -8.30 2.09 19.14
N ILE A 42 -8.20 2.78 18.02
CA ILE A 42 -9.26 3.68 17.55
C ILE A 42 -10.35 2.90 16.81
N HIS A 43 -11.61 3.20 17.14
CA HIS A 43 -12.75 2.65 16.39
C HIS A 43 -13.09 3.53 15.17
N LYS A 44 -13.65 2.90 14.12
CA LYS A 44 -14.00 3.52 12.84
C LYS A 44 -14.68 4.90 12.96
N ASN A 45 -15.71 5.03 13.79
CA ASN A 45 -16.44 6.30 13.94
C ASN A 45 -15.56 7.43 14.48
N ASN A 46 -14.63 7.12 15.38
CA ASN A 46 -13.70 8.10 15.93
C ASN A 46 -12.59 8.42 14.92
N PHE A 47 -12.14 7.44 14.14
CA PHE A 47 -11.22 7.68 13.04
C PHE A 47 -11.80 8.66 12.01
N GLU A 48 -13.05 8.47 11.59
CA GLU A 48 -13.72 9.38 10.64
C GLU A 48 -13.82 10.81 11.18
N LYS A 49 -14.08 10.98 12.48
CA LYS A 49 -14.09 12.29 13.13
C LYS A 49 -12.72 12.96 13.11
N ILE A 50 -11.65 12.20 13.35
CA ILE A 50 -10.28 12.71 13.33
C ILE A 50 -9.86 13.13 11.92
N VAL A 51 -10.17 12.32 10.90
CA VAL A 51 -9.87 12.67 9.50
C VAL A 51 -10.61 13.94 9.09
N LYS A 52 -11.87 14.11 9.50
CA LYS A 52 -12.63 15.36 9.29
C LYS A 52 -12.00 16.57 9.99
N ALA A 53 -11.39 16.39 11.15
CA ALA A 53 -10.69 17.46 11.86
C ALA A 53 -9.33 17.82 11.22
N TYR A 54 -8.70 16.88 10.50
CA TYR A 54 -7.41 17.05 9.83
C TYR A 54 -7.44 16.60 8.35
N PRO A 55 -8.22 17.28 7.48
CA PRO A 55 -8.42 16.84 6.10
C PRO A 55 -7.12 16.81 5.29
N LEU A 56 -6.18 17.73 5.55
CA LEU A 56 -4.88 17.77 4.87
C LEU A 56 -3.96 16.58 5.21
N GLN A 57 -4.27 15.85 6.29
CA GLN A 57 -3.51 14.67 6.73
C GLN A 57 -4.30 13.38 6.52
N GLU A 58 -5.45 13.41 5.84
CA GLU A 58 -6.33 12.27 5.60
C GLU A 58 -5.57 11.06 5.06
N GLN A 59 -4.77 11.23 3.99
CA GLN A 59 -4.01 10.14 3.40
C GLN A 59 -3.03 9.51 4.40
N THR A 60 -2.33 10.35 5.17
CA THR A 60 -1.34 9.88 6.14
C THR A 60 -1.99 9.15 7.32
N LEU A 61 -3.08 9.70 7.86
CA LEU A 61 -3.85 9.10 8.95
C LEU A 61 -4.53 7.81 8.50
N THR A 62 -5.05 7.76 7.27
CA THR A 62 -5.65 6.57 6.68
C THR A 62 -4.65 5.46 6.50
N LYS A 63 -3.45 5.76 5.96
CA LYS A 63 -2.37 4.76 5.84
C LYS A 63 -2.03 4.16 7.21
N ALA A 64 -1.79 5.00 8.21
CA ALA A 64 -1.46 4.55 9.56
C ALA A 64 -2.58 3.70 10.20
N TYR A 65 -3.84 4.09 10.02
CA TYR A 65 -4.99 3.33 10.51
C TYR A 65 -5.12 1.96 9.82
N LEU A 66 -4.96 1.90 8.50
CA LEU A 66 -5.05 0.65 7.75
C LEU A 66 -3.88 -0.30 8.06
N GLU A 67 -2.66 0.22 8.25
CA GLU A 67 -1.50 -0.58 8.65
C GLU A 67 -1.69 -1.27 10.01
N GLU A 68 -2.48 -0.65 10.91
CA GLU A 68 -2.77 -1.16 12.25
C GLU A 68 -3.96 -2.12 12.27
N VAL A 69 -5.03 -1.82 11.53
CA VAL A 69 -6.30 -2.59 11.60
C VAL A 69 -6.34 -3.75 10.61
N LEU A 70 -5.64 -3.68 9.48
CA LEU A 70 -5.73 -4.72 8.47
C LEU A 70 -4.91 -5.97 8.85
N PRO A 71 -5.51 -7.18 8.77
CA PRO A 71 -4.77 -8.42 8.92
C PRO A 71 -3.64 -8.52 7.90
N GLU A 72 -2.50 -9.09 8.30
CA GLU A 72 -1.31 -9.19 7.44
C GLU A 72 -1.59 -9.80 6.06
N ARG A 73 -2.45 -10.81 5.99
CA ARG A 73 -2.86 -11.44 4.72
C ARG A 73 -3.51 -10.43 3.77
N ILE A 74 -4.35 -9.54 4.30
CA ILE A 74 -5.04 -8.51 3.51
C ILE A 74 -4.04 -7.42 3.15
N SER A 75 -3.23 -6.94 4.10
CA SER A 75 -2.19 -5.93 3.87
C SER A 75 -1.18 -6.35 2.81
N LYS A 76 -0.79 -7.64 2.78
CA LYS A 76 0.06 -8.21 1.73
C LYS A 76 -0.65 -8.29 0.37
N LYS A 77 -1.93 -8.67 0.35
CA LYS A 77 -2.72 -8.79 -0.90
C LYS A 77 -2.93 -7.43 -1.59
N ILE A 78 -3.07 -6.36 -0.82
CA ILE A 78 -3.33 -5.01 -1.35
C ILE A 78 -2.07 -4.13 -1.43
N GLY A 79 -0.89 -4.66 -1.11
CA GLY A 79 0.38 -3.94 -1.24
C GLY A 79 0.62 -2.85 -0.18
N LEU A 80 -0.14 -2.81 0.92
CA LEU A 80 -0.13 -1.68 1.86
C LEU A 80 1.19 -1.52 2.64
N LYS A 81 1.94 -2.63 2.81
CA LYS A 81 3.22 -2.67 3.56
C LYS A 81 4.46 -2.75 2.65
N ILE A 82 4.31 -2.71 1.34
CA ILE A 82 5.43 -2.73 0.40
C ILE A 82 5.27 -1.54 -0.53
N GLU A 83 6.02 -0.46 -0.31
CA GLU A 83 6.37 0.45 -1.41
C GLU A 83 7.32 -0.32 -2.34
N ASN A 84 6.79 -1.27 -3.10
CA ASN A 84 7.49 -1.88 -4.22
C ASN A 84 7.10 -1.13 -5.49
N ASN A 85 7.51 0.15 -5.54
CA ASN A 85 7.43 0.95 -6.76
C ASN A 85 8.27 0.34 -7.88
N PHE A 86 9.10 -0.67 -7.59
CA PHE A 86 9.87 -1.42 -8.57
C PHE A 86 9.06 -1.87 -9.79
N LEU A 87 7.84 -2.40 -9.61
CA LEU A 87 7.01 -2.82 -10.77
C LEU A 87 6.51 -1.61 -11.58
N ASP A 88 6.21 -0.50 -10.91
CA ASP A 88 5.80 0.74 -11.56
C ASP A 88 6.98 1.41 -12.29
N ASP A 89 8.18 1.39 -11.69
CA ASP A 89 9.42 1.87 -12.27
C ASP A 89 9.79 1.03 -13.51
N MET A 90 9.71 -0.30 -13.41
CA MET A 90 9.91 -1.21 -14.55
C MET A 90 8.89 -0.97 -15.66
N LYS A 91 7.62 -0.74 -15.32
CA LYS A 91 6.57 -0.37 -16.28
C LYS A 91 6.88 0.95 -16.97
N ASN A 92 7.37 1.94 -16.23
CA ASN A 92 7.75 3.24 -16.79
C ASN A 92 8.95 3.11 -17.73
N LEU A 93 9.97 2.33 -17.35
CA LEU A 93 11.14 2.03 -18.18
C LEU A 93 10.73 1.38 -19.51
N ILE A 94 9.88 0.35 -19.47
CA ILE A 94 9.42 -0.35 -20.69
C ILE A 94 8.66 0.63 -21.61
N LYS A 95 7.81 1.50 -21.06
CA LYS A 95 7.07 2.50 -21.85
C LYS A 95 7.96 3.52 -22.58
N MET A 96 9.19 3.73 -22.13
CA MET A 96 10.15 4.62 -22.79
C MET A 96 10.77 3.98 -24.04
N LEU A 97 10.69 2.67 -24.20
CA LEU A 97 11.17 1.95 -25.38
C LEU A 97 10.17 2.11 -26.55
N ASP A 98 10.64 1.99 -27.79
CA ASP A 98 9.76 1.83 -28.95
C ASP A 98 9.05 0.47 -28.93
N LYS A 99 8.00 0.33 -29.76
CA LYS A 99 7.15 -0.87 -29.75
C LYS A 99 7.91 -2.16 -30.02
N GLU A 100 8.93 -2.13 -30.87
CA GLU A 100 9.72 -3.31 -31.20
C GLU A 100 10.56 -3.74 -30.00
N ASN A 101 11.23 -2.79 -29.36
CA ASN A 101 12.02 -3.04 -28.16
C ASN A 101 11.17 -3.39 -26.93
N GLN A 102 9.95 -2.87 -26.81
CA GLN A 102 8.97 -3.32 -25.81
C GLN A 102 8.65 -4.80 -25.97
N LYS A 103 8.36 -5.22 -27.20
CA LYS A 103 8.03 -6.62 -27.54
C LYS A 103 9.18 -7.55 -27.21
N LEU A 104 10.41 -7.18 -27.59
CA LEU A 104 11.62 -7.94 -27.29
C LEU A 104 11.86 -8.07 -25.79
N ALA A 105 11.72 -6.98 -25.02
CA ALA A 105 11.89 -7.01 -23.57
C ALA A 105 10.94 -8.00 -22.88
N PHE A 106 9.67 -8.02 -23.29
CA PHE A 106 8.71 -9.00 -22.77
C PHE A 106 9.04 -10.43 -23.21
N LEU A 107 9.50 -10.64 -24.45
CA LEU A 107 9.90 -11.95 -24.94
C LEU A 107 11.05 -12.53 -24.10
N TYR A 108 12.09 -11.74 -23.84
CA TYR A 108 13.24 -12.18 -23.03
C TYR A 108 12.84 -12.55 -21.60
N ILE A 109 11.91 -11.80 -20.99
CA ILE A 109 11.38 -12.14 -19.66
C ILE A 109 10.70 -13.51 -19.70
N VAL A 110 9.85 -13.74 -20.70
CA VAL A 110 9.12 -15.01 -20.88
C VAL A 110 10.08 -16.17 -21.11
N GLU A 111 11.03 -16.04 -22.03
CA GLU A 111 12.04 -17.06 -22.34
C GLU A 111 12.85 -17.41 -21.08
N ARG A 112 13.22 -16.40 -20.28
CA ARG A 112 13.99 -16.63 -19.06
C ARG A 112 13.17 -17.36 -17.99
N LEU A 113 11.89 -17.02 -17.86
CA LEU A 113 10.97 -17.71 -16.94
C LEU A 113 10.73 -19.15 -17.38
N GLU A 114 10.52 -19.38 -18.68
CA GLU A 114 10.38 -20.70 -19.27
C GLU A 114 11.61 -21.57 -18.99
N PHE A 115 12.81 -21.10 -19.36
CA PHE A 115 14.05 -21.81 -19.09
C PHE A 115 14.25 -22.15 -17.61
N THR A 116 14.02 -21.19 -16.72
CA THR A 116 14.22 -21.37 -15.28
C THR A 116 13.19 -22.36 -14.70
N SER A 117 11.96 -22.30 -15.18
CA SER A 117 10.88 -23.20 -14.75
C SER A 117 11.05 -24.64 -15.26
N MET A 118 11.68 -24.83 -16.42
CA MET A 118 12.11 -26.16 -16.87
C MET A 118 13.23 -26.69 -15.97
N LYS A 119 14.23 -25.85 -15.67
CA LYS A 119 15.38 -26.24 -14.84
C LYS A 119 15.00 -26.64 -13.41
N ASN A 120 14.01 -25.97 -12.82
CA ASN A 120 13.59 -26.20 -11.43
C ASN A 120 12.41 -27.18 -11.29
N GLY A 121 11.92 -27.75 -12.41
CA GLY A 121 10.80 -28.69 -12.41
C GLY A 121 9.42 -28.06 -12.12
N THR A 122 9.26 -26.74 -12.26
CA THR A 122 7.97 -26.05 -12.05
C THR A 122 7.25 -25.66 -13.33
N TYR A 123 7.73 -26.09 -14.51
CA TYR A 123 7.20 -25.69 -15.82
C TYR A 123 5.70 -25.93 -15.96
N ASP A 124 5.19 -27.10 -15.56
CA ASP A 124 3.76 -27.43 -15.70
C ASP A 124 2.83 -26.46 -14.96
N LYS A 125 3.33 -25.83 -13.88
CA LYS A 125 2.57 -24.84 -13.10
C LYS A 125 2.43 -23.49 -13.81
N VAL A 126 3.38 -23.17 -14.69
CA VAL A 126 3.47 -21.84 -15.34
C VAL A 126 3.19 -21.88 -16.84
N LYS A 127 3.18 -23.06 -17.45
CA LYS A 127 3.00 -23.28 -18.90
C LYS A 127 1.83 -22.49 -19.49
N ASN A 128 0.62 -22.66 -18.96
CA ASN A 128 -0.57 -21.99 -19.50
C ASN A 128 -0.45 -20.46 -19.45
N VAL A 129 0.13 -19.93 -18.36
CA VAL A 129 0.34 -18.50 -18.20
C VAL A 129 1.39 -17.97 -19.17
N LEU A 130 2.49 -18.71 -19.37
CA LEU A 130 3.53 -18.33 -20.34
C LEU A 130 2.98 -18.28 -21.76
N GLU A 131 2.20 -19.28 -22.16
CA GLU A 131 1.59 -19.33 -23.50
C GLU A 131 0.60 -18.18 -23.73
N GLU A 132 -0.28 -17.88 -22.77
CA GLU A 132 -1.19 -16.73 -22.88
C GLU A 132 -0.44 -15.39 -23.02
N VAL A 133 0.69 -15.25 -22.31
CA VAL A 133 1.50 -14.04 -22.38
C VAL A 133 2.21 -13.93 -23.73
N LYS A 134 2.77 -15.03 -24.25
CA LYS A 134 3.36 -15.08 -25.60
C LYS A 134 2.36 -14.65 -26.68
N GLU A 135 1.12 -15.15 -26.62
CA GLU A 135 0.07 -14.75 -27.56
C GLU A 135 -0.21 -13.25 -27.51
N LYS A 136 -0.30 -12.67 -26.31
CA LYS A 136 -0.55 -11.23 -26.13
C LYS A 136 0.60 -10.38 -26.68
N ILE A 137 1.85 -10.78 -26.41
CA ILE A 137 3.05 -10.12 -26.95
C ILE A 137 3.05 -10.16 -28.48
N ASN A 138 2.64 -11.28 -29.07
CA ASN A 138 2.59 -11.42 -30.52
C ASN A 138 1.51 -10.56 -31.18
N ARG A 139 0.39 -10.33 -30.49
CA ARG A 139 -0.74 -9.50 -30.95
C ARG A 139 -0.55 -8.00 -30.72
N SER A 140 0.35 -7.60 -29.82
CA SER A 140 0.78 -6.22 -29.59
C SER A 140 1.87 -5.76 -30.57
#